data_AF-A0A2E2XG99-F1
#
_entry.id   AF-A0A2E2XG99-F1
#
_cell.length_a   1.000
_cell.length_b   1.000
_cell.length_c   1.000
_cell.angle_alpha   90.00
_cell.angle_beta   90.00
_cell.angle_gamma   90.00
#
_symmetry.space_group_name_H-M   'P 1'
#
loop_
_entity.id
_entity.type
_entity.pdbx_description
1 polymer ?
#
loop_
_entity_poly.entity_id
_entity_poly.type
_entity_poly.pdbx_seq_one_letter_code
_entity_poly.pdbx_strand_id
1 'polypeptide(L)'
;MKAPDRVEIEDCNCSICQKSGFLHLIVPKSHFSLIQGEEALSSYTFNTGVAKHYFCQHCGIKPFYVPRSNPDGMDVNLRCLDQAPADAQIVKFDGQNWEANAASLAHKSREFE
;
A
#
# COMPACT_ATOMS: atom_id res chain seq x y z
N MET A 1 3.54 -11.98 3.80
CA MET A 1 4.47 -10.91 3.38
C MET A 1 5.66 -10.88 4.32
N LYS A 2 6.79 -10.34 3.86
CA LYS A 2 7.94 -10.02 4.73
C LYS A 2 8.07 -8.50 4.82
N ALA A 3 8.17 -7.98 6.03
CA ALA A 3 8.43 -6.57 6.33
C ALA A 3 9.62 -6.50 7.30
N PRO A 4 10.44 -5.43 7.26
CA PRO A 4 11.49 -5.26 8.24
C PRO A 4 10.90 -4.95 9.61
N ASP A 5 11.67 -5.16 10.68
CA ASP A 5 11.20 -4.96 12.05
C ASP A 5 10.76 -3.52 12.32
N ARG A 6 11.46 -2.55 11.71
CA ARG A 6 11.13 -1.12 11.74
C ARG A 6 10.64 -0.65 10.38
N VAL A 7 9.41 -0.14 10.32
CA VAL A 7 8.80 0.38 9.10
C VAL A 7 8.08 1.71 9.34
N GLU A 8 8.19 2.60 8.36
CA GLU A 8 7.32 3.76 8.26
C GLU A 8 6.05 3.39 7.49
N ILE A 9 4.92 3.84 8.03
CA ILE A 9 3.58 3.60 7.49
C ILE A 9 2.97 4.94 7.11
N GLU A 10 2.65 5.15 5.84
CA GLU A 10 2.15 6.44 5.40
C GLU A 10 0.64 6.55 5.68
N ASP A 11 0.26 7.60 6.38
CA ASP A 11 -1.10 8.07 6.53
C ASP A 11 -1.33 9.23 5.55
N CYS A 12 -1.78 8.86 4.35
CA CYS A 12 -1.95 9.75 3.21
C CYS A 12 -3.26 10.55 3.30
N ASN A 13 -3.15 11.87 3.19
CA ASN A 13 -4.30 12.78 3.28
C ASN A 13 -5.09 12.97 1.96
N CYS A 14 -4.78 12.24 0.87
CA CYS A 14 -5.51 12.39 -0.38
C CYS A 14 -6.94 11.85 -0.25
N SER A 15 -7.85 12.33 -1.10
CA SER A 15 -9.29 12.07 -0.92
C SER A 15 -9.68 10.59 -0.88
N ILE A 16 -9.05 9.74 -1.69
CA ILE A 16 -9.33 8.29 -1.71
C ILE A 16 -8.69 7.56 -0.52
N CYS A 17 -7.48 7.94 -0.11
CA CYS A 17 -6.79 7.30 1.01
C CYS A 17 -7.49 7.63 2.33
N GLN A 18 -7.84 8.91 2.55
CA GLN A 18 -8.63 9.31 3.72
C GLN A 18 -9.97 8.58 3.81
N LYS A 19 -10.73 8.51 2.71
CA LYS A 19 -12.04 7.83 2.70
C LYS A 19 -11.93 6.33 2.92
N SER A 20 -10.87 5.69 2.42
CA SER A 20 -10.65 4.26 2.63
C SER A 20 -9.97 3.93 3.96
N GLY A 21 -9.49 4.93 4.71
CA GLY A 21 -8.77 4.74 5.97
C GLY A 21 -7.48 3.94 5.82
N PHE A 22 -6.88 3.97 4.63
CA PHE A 22 -5.75 3.12 4.27
C PHE A 22 -4.46 3.59 4.93
N LEU A 23 -3.76 2.66 5.59
CA LEU A 23 -2.44 2.88 6.16
C LEU A 23 -1.41 2.12 5.32
N HIS A 24 -0.55 2.87 4.66
CA HIS A 24 0.27 2.37 3.56
C HIS A 24 1.55 1.70 4.05
N LEU A 25 1.70 0.40 3.78
CA LEU A 25 2.92 -0.36 4.00
C LEU A 25 3.44 -0.82 2.64
N ILE A 26 4.35 -0.03 2.07
CA ILE A 26 4.97 -0.31 0.78
C ILE A 26 6.15 -1.26 0.99
N VAL A 27 6.15 -2.37 0.25
CA VAL A 27 7.22 -3.39 0.25
C VAL A 27 7.63 -3.75 -1.19
N PRO A 28 8.85 -4.27 -1.41
CA PRO A 28 9.22 -4.91 -2.67
C PRO A 28 8.23 -6.00 -3.07
N LYS A 29 7.96 -6.14 -4.37
CA LYS A 29 7.04 -7.18 -4.87
C LYS A 29 7.52 -8.60 -4.52
N SER A 30 8.82 -8.82 -4.44
CA SER A 30 9.46 -10.07 -3.98
C SER A 30 9.06 -10.48 -2.56
N HIS A 31 8.67 -9.51 -1.72
CA HIS A 31 8.30 -9.71 -0.32
C HIS A 31 6.79 -9.88 -0.12
N PHE A 32 6.01 -9.81 -1.20
CA PHE A 32 4.58 -10.06 -1.21
C PHE A 32 4.25 -11.36 -1.94
N SER A 33 3.31 -12.13 -1.38
CA SER A 33 2.75 -13.31 -2.02
C SER A 33 1.27 -13.39 -1.68
N LEU A 34 0.43 -13.53 -2.72
CA LEU A 34 -0.98 -13.82 -2.57
C LEU A 34 -1.15 -15.32 -2.38
N ILE A 35 -1.56 -15.73 -1.19
CA ILE A 35 -1.66 -17.15 -0.82
C ILE A 35 -2.97 -17.77 -1.35
N GLN A 36 -4.06 -17.00 -1.36
CA GLN A 36 -5.39 -17.45 -1.76
C GLN A 36 -6.33 -16.29 -2.13
N GLY A 37 -7.47 -16.61 -2.76
CA GLY A 37 -8.57 -15.67 -2.98
C GLY A 37 -8.40 -14.75 -4.18
N GLU A 38 -7.49 -15.07 -5.11
CA GLU A 38 -7.28 -14.30 -6.33
C GLU A 38 -8.56 -14.18 -7.17
N GLU A 39 -9.34 -15.26 -7.24
CA GLU A 39 -10.63 -15.36 -7.92
C GLU A 39 -11.72 -14.47 -7.32
N ALA A 40 -11.55 -14.04 -6.06
CA ALA A 40 -12.46 -13.15 -5.35
C ALA A 40 -12.01 -11.68 -5.42
N LEU A 41 -10.85 -11.39 -6.01
CA LEU A 41 -10.34 -10.03 -6.13
C LEU A 41 -10.96 -9.33 -7.36
N SER A 42 -11.54 -8.17 -7.10
CA SER A 42 -11.81 -7.16 -8.10
C SER A 42 -10.75 -6.07 -8.04
N SER A 43 -10.56 -5.36 -9.16
CA SER A 43 -9.62 -4.24 -9.20
C SER A 43 -10.21 -2.97 -9.76
N TYR A 44 -9.76 -1.82 -9.25
CA TYR A 44 -10.10 -0.49 -9.71
C TYR A 44 -8.84 0.32 -10.04
N THR A 45 -8.87 1.06 -11.13
CA THR A 45 -7.81 1.96 -11.59
C THR A 45 -8.42 3.32 -11.93
N PHE A 46 -7.70 4.42 -11.68
CA PHE A 46 -8.17 5.76 -12.00
C PHE A 46 -7.01 6.68 -12.41
N ASN A 47 -7.33 7.88 -12.90
CA ASN A 47 -6.37 8.89 -13.33
C ASN A 47 -5.37 8.34 -14.37
N THR A 48 -4.10 8.18 -14.00
CA THR A 48 -3.05 7.67 -14.90
C THR A 48 -3.16 6.17 -15.19
N GLY A 49 -3.98 5.43 -14.44
CA GLY A 49 -4.14 3.99 -14.58
C GLY A 49 -2.97 3.14 -14.07
N VAL A 50 -1.90 3.78 -13.56
CA VAL A 50 -0.71 3.06 -13.04
C VAL A 50 -1.03 2.34 -11.74
N ALA A 51 -1.74 3.00 -10.81
CA ALA A 51 -2.13 2.38 -9.56
C ALA A 51 -3.26 1.37 -9.79
N LYS A 52 -3.11 0.15 -9.27
CA LYS A 52 -4.09 -0.92 -9.41
C LYS A 52 -4.58 -1.39 -8.05
N HIS A 53 -5.74 -0.88 -7.65
CA HIS A 53 -6.37 -1.12 -6.35
C HIS A 53 -7.12 -2.44 -6.31
N TYR A 54 -6.71 -3.37 -5.46
CA TYR A 54 -7.36 -4.68 -5.31
C TYR A 54 -8.24 -4.71 -4.07
N PHE A 55 -9.45 -5.22 -4.22
CA PHE A 55 -10.40 -5.42 -3.13
C PHE A 55 -11.19 -6.71 -3.30
N CYS A 56 -11.63 -7.30 -2.20
CA CYS A 56 -12.49 -8.47 -2.24
C CYS A 56 -13.89 -8.07 -2.74
N GLN A 57 -14.36 -8.70 -3.80
CA GLN A 57 -15.66 -8.40 -4.40
C GLN A 57 -16.84 -8.79 -3.50
N HIS A 58 -16.61 -9.66 -2.50
CA HIS A 58 -17.65 -10.14 -1.59
C HIS A 58 -17.80 -9.27 -0.34
N CYS A 59 -16.69 -8.82 0.27
CA CYS A 59 -16.73 -8.04 1.52
C CYS A 59 -16.28 -6.58 1.37
N GLY A 60 -15.74 -6.18 0.21
CA GLY A 60 -15.30 -4.82 -0.07
C GLY A 60 -13.97 -4.41 0.57
N ILE A 61 -13.32 -5.29 1.34
CA ILE A 61 -12.03 -4.99 1.97
C ILE A 61 -10.95 -4.83 0.89
N LYS A 62 -10.15 -3.76 1.01
CA LYS A 62 -9.01 -3.43 0.14
C LYS A 62 -7.69 -3.75 0.86
N PRO A 63 -7.20 -5.00 0.78
CA PRO A 63 -6.03 -5.43 1.55
C PRO A 63 -4.70 -4.93 0.99
N PHE A 64 -4.61 -4.72 -0.33
CA PHE A 64 -3.38 -4.28 -0.98
C PHE A 64 -3.64 -3.62 -2.33
N TYR A 65 -2.63 -2.95 -2.88
CA TYR A 65 -2.64 -2.49 -4.26
C TYR A 65 -1.23 -2.29 -4.82
N VAL A 66 -1.11 -2.19 -6.15
CA VAL A 66 0.14 -1.73 -6.79
C VAL A 66 0.10 -0.19 -6.79
N PRO A 67 1.02 0.49 -6.08
CA PRO A 67 1.00 1.95 -5.97
C PRO A 67 1.62 2.64 -7.19
N ARG A 68 1.15 3.85 -7.49
CA ARG A 68 1.72 4.68 -8.57
C ARG A 68 3.17 5.08 -8.28
N SER A 69 3.52 5.33 -7.02
CA SER A 69 4.87 5.74 -6.60
C SER A 69 5.90 4.62 -6.72
N ASN A 70 5.45 3.36 -6.58
CA ASN A 70 6.31 2.19 -6.58
C ASN A 70 5.67 1.06 -7.42
N PRO A 71 5.65 1.17 -8.76
CA PRO A 71 5.03 0.16 -9.64
C PRO A 71 5.70 -1.22 -9.56
N ASP A 72 6.92 -1.27 -9.03
CA ASP A 72 7.75 -2.43 -8.71
C ASP A 72 7.48 -3.02 -7.32
N GLY A 73 6.65 -2.37 -6.50
CA GLY A 73 6.29 -2.78 -5.15
C GLY A 73 4.84 -3.24 -4.99
N MET A 74 4.51 -3.60 -3.76
CA MET A 74 3.14 -3.83 -3.30
C MET A 74 2.88 -2.97 -2.07
N ASP A 75 1.73 -2.31 -2.04
CA ASP A 75 1.29 -1.48 -0.92
C ASP A 75 0.18 -2.18 -0.15
N VAL A 76 0.49 -2.61 1.07
CA VAL A 76 -0.39 -3.40 1.93
C VAL A 76 -1.06 -2.48 2.94
N ASN A 77 -2.36 -2.68 3.17
CA ASN A 77 -3.07 -1.97 4.22
C ASN A 77 -2.66 -2.53 5.59
N LEU A 78 -1.97 -1.75 6.42
CA LEU A 78 -1.59 -2.18 7.77
C LEU A 78 -2.79 -2.70 8.58
N ARG A 79 -3.98 -2.12 8.37
CA ARG A 79 -5.22 -2.51 9.07
C ARG A 79 -5.73 -3.91 8.72
N CYS A 80 -5.22 -4.51 7.65
CA CYS A 80 -5.58 -5.85 7.19
C CYS A 80 -4.56 -6.92 7.62
N LEU A 81 -3.55 -6.56 8.42
CA LEU A 81 -2.60 -7.51 8.97
C LEU A 81 -3.06 -8.00 10.34
N ASP A 82 -3.14 -9.32 10.50
CA ASP A 82 -3.39 -9.95 11.81
C ASP A 82 -2.24 -9.70 12.78
N GLN A 83 -1.02 -9.52 12.25
CA GLN A 83 0.19 -9.19 13.00
C GLN A 83 0.85 -7.97 12.35
N ALA A 84 0.82 -6.84 13.07
CA ALA A 84 1.53 -5.64 12.65
C ALA A 84 3.05 -5.83 12.84
N PRO A 85 3.89 -5.14 12.04
CA PRO A 85 5.32 -5.05 12.29
C PRO A 85 5.61 -4.55 13.71
N ALA A 86 6.67 -5.07 14.33
CA ALA A 86 6.97 -4.81 15.74
C ALA A 86 7.21 -3.32 16.04
N ASP A 87 7.86 -2.61 15.12
CA ASP A 87 8.11 -1.17 15.20
C ASP A 87 7.53 -0.46 13.97
N ALA A 88 6.20 -0.28 13.98
CA ALA A 88 5.47 0.44 12.95
C ALA A 88 5.27 1.92 13.33
N GLN A 89 5.94 2.83 12.63
CA GLN A 89 5.81 4.27 12.83
C GLN A 89 4.85 4.87 11.80
N ILE A 90 3.69 5.35 12.24
CA ILE A 90 2.74 6.06 11.37
C ILE A 90 3.26 7.47 11.12
N VAL A 91 3.52 7.80 9.85
CA VAL A 91 3.98 9.12 9.39
C VAL A 91 2.93 9.76 8.49
N LYS A 92 2.71 11.07 8.64
CA LYS A 92 1.76 11.80 7.79
C LYS A 92 2.37 12.00 6.41
N PHE A 93 1.56 11.74 5.37
CA PHE A 93 1.94 11.99 3.99
C PHE A 93 0.96 12.95 3.31
N ASP A 94 1.49 13.98 2.67
CA ASP A 94 0.71 14.99 1.95
C ASP A 94 0.43 14.55 0.51
N GLY A 95 -0.53 13.64 0.36
CA GLY A 95 -0.98 13.17 -0.95
C GLY A 95 -1.91 14.13 -1.70
N GLN A 96 -2.38 15.21 -1.07
CA GLN A 96 -3.09 16.29 -1.78
C GLN A 96 -2.12 17.08 -2.68
N ASN A 97 -0.86 17.23 -2.27
CA ASN A 97 0.21 17.85 -3.05
C ASN A 97 1.15 16.77 -3.62
N TRP A 98 0.60 15.84 -4.41
CA TRP A 98 1.30 14.64 -4.90
C TRP A 98 2.62 14.94 -5.62
N GLU A 99 2.62 15.87 -6.58
CA GLU A 99 3.78 16.17 -7.43
C GLU A 99 4.99 16.66 -6.63
N ALA A 100 4.77 17.32 -5.51
CA ALA A 100 5.85 17.80 -4.63
C ALA A 100 6.41 16.71 -3.71
N ASN A 101 5.60 15.70 -3.35
CA ASN A 101 5.90 14.78 -2.26
C ASN A 101 6.19 13.35 -2.71
N ALA A 102 5.68 12.88 -3.84
CA ALA A 102 5.74 11.46 -4.23
C ALA A 102 7.16 10.90 -4.34
N ALA A 103 8.17 11.73 -4.65
CA ALA A 103 9.56 11.32 -4.72
C ALA A 103 10.11 10.78 -3.39
N SER A 104 9.55 11.20 -2.24
CA SER A 104 9.97 10.70 -0.93
C SER A 104 9.64 9.22 -0.72
N LEU A 105 8.67 8.67 -1.47
CA LEU A 105 8.22 7.27 -1.35
C LEU A 105 9.08 6.29 -2.18
N ALA A 106 9.89 6.77 -3.12
CA ALA A 106 10.57 5.93 -4.10
C ALA A 106 11.52 4.88 -3.49
N HIS A 107 12.03 5.13 -2.28
CA HIS A 107 12.95 4.20 -1.61
C HIS A 107 12.24 3.00 -0.96
N LYS A 108 10.91 3.04 -0.78
CA LYS A 108 10.17 2.07 0.02
C LYS A 108 9.99 0.70 -0.64
N SER A 109 10.07 0.61 -1.96
CA SER A 109 10.06 -0.67 -2.69
C SER A 109 11.44 -1.26 -2.93
N ARG A 110 12.50 -0.66 -2.38
CA ARG A 110 13.85 -1.22 -2.47
C ARG A 110 13.97 -2.47 -1.60
N GLU A 111 14.70 -3.46 -2.10
CA GLU A 111 15.05 -4.65 -1.35
C GLU A 111 15.73 -4.29 -0.03
N PHE A 112 15.43 -5.06 1.01
CA PHE A 112 16.05 -4.94 2.32
C PHE A 112 16.52 -6.33 2.77
N GLU A 113 17.69 -6.35 3.42
CA GLU A 113 18.32 -7.57 3.97
C GLU A 113 17.61 -8.09 5.21
#